data_AF-A0A9E0NHU1-F1
#
_entry.id   AF-A0A9E0NHU1-F1
#
_cell.length_a   1.000
_cell.length_b   1.000
_cell.length_c   1.000
_cell.angle_alpha   90.00
_cell.angle_beta   90.00
_cell.angle_gamma   90.00
#
_symmetry.space_group_name_H-M   'P 1'
#
loop_
_entity.id
_entity.type
_entity.pdbx_description
1 polymer ?
#
loop_
_entity_poly.entity_id
_entity_poly.type
_entity_poly.pdbx_seq_one_letter_code
_entity_poly.pdbx_strand_id
1 'polypeptide(L)'
;MAEAFNDLTLPDDKAARYATVAQEIASVLDGEPNRTARMATIASMLAASFEHYFWTGFYVVDPDRERELVVGPYQGTLGCLRIA
;
A
#
# COMPACT_ATOMS: atom_id res chain seq x y z
N MET A 1 -17.42 -5.87 8.51
CA MET A 1 -18.19 -4.81 7.85
C MET A 1 -17.17 -4.03 7.02
N ALA A 2 -17.08 -4.30 5.72
CA ALA A 2 -16.25 -3.50 4.83
C ALA A 2 -17.04 -2.23 4.53
N GLU A 3 -17.01 -1.27 5.45
CA GLU A 3 -17.35 0.11 5.11
C GLU A 3 -16.36 0.54 4.04
N ALA A 4 -16.85 1.17 2.97
CA ALA A 4 -15.99 1.59 1.87
C ALA A 4 -14.91 2.51 2.46
N PHE A 5 -13.64 2.16 2.22
CA PHE A 5 -12.47 2.91 2.66
C PHE A 5 -12.44 4.37 2.14
N ASN A 6 -13.47 4.83 1.41
CA ASN A 6 -13.43 6.11 0.72
C ASN A 6 -14.81 6.80 0.57
N ASP A 7 -15.66 6.77 1.60
CA ASP A 7 -16.85 7.65 1.65
C ASP A 7 -16.51 9.12 1.98
N LEU A 8 -15.23 9.41 2.30
CA LEU A 8 -14.71 10.76 2.48
C LEU A 8 -14.12 11.29 1.16
N THR A 9 -14.50 12.52 0.78
CA THR A 9 -13.84 13.23 -0.32
C THR A 9 -12.42 13.62 0.12
N LEU A 10 -11.40 12.92 -0.40
CA LEU A 10 -10.01 13.24 -0.14
C LEU A 10 -9.62 14.61 -0.72
N PRO A 11 -8.73 15.38 -0.06
CA PRO A 11 -8.27 16.67 -0.57
C PRO A 11 -7.72 16.58 -2.00
N ASP A 12 -7.94 17.61 -2.81
CA ASP A 12 -7.34 17.71 -4.15
C ASP A 12 -5.87 18.13 -4.09
N ASP A 13 -5.48 18.90 -3.07
CA ASP A 13 -4.08 19.20 -2.82
C ASP A 13 -3.31 17.92 -2.49
N LYS A 14 -2.24 17.67 -3.24
CA LYS A 14 -1.47 16.43 -3.15
C LYS A 14 -0.88 16.22 -1.76
N ALA A 15 -0.34 17.28 -1.13
CA ALA A 15 0.29 17.17 0.18
C ALA A 15 -0.75 16.87 1.27
N ALA A 16 -1.87 17.59 1.25
CA ALA A 16 -3.00 17.36 2.15
C ALA A 16 -3.57 15.93 1.99
N ARG A 17 -3.74 15.45 0.75
CA ARG A 17 -4.20 14.07 0.49
C ARG A 17 -3.27 13.03 1.09
N TYR A 18 -1.96 13.14 0.87
CA TYR A 18 -1.00 12.21 1.50
C TYR A 18 -1.07 12.24 3.02
N ALA A 19 -1.24 13.42 3.62
CA ALA A 19 -1.36 13.54 5.07
C ALA A 19 -2.60 12.82 5.61
N THR A 20 -3.76 13.00 4.95
CA THR A 20 -5.00 12.28 5.30
C THR A 20 -4.83 10.76 5.17
N VAL A 21 -4.34 10.29 4.02
CA VAL A 21 -4.18 8.85 3.75
C VAL A 21 -3.18 8.21 4.73
N ALA A 22 -2.12 8.92 5.11
CA ALA A 22 -1.16 8.42 6.10
C ALA A 22 -1.79 8.24 7.49
N GLN A 23 -2.66 9.18 7.91
CA GLN A 23 -3.38 9.07 9.18
C GLN A 23 -4.38 7.91 9.17
N GLU A 24 -5.11 7.74 8.07
CA GLU A 24 -6.04 6.62 7.89
C GLU A 24 -5.31 5.28 7.91
N ILE A 25 -4.20 5.16 7.17
CA ILE A 25 -3.35 3.95 7.19
C ILE A 25 -2.90 3.67 8.63
N ALA A 26 -2.40 4.67 9.35
CA ALA A 26 -1.97 4.47 10.73
C ALA A 26 -3.11 3.95 11.63
N SER A 27 -4.32 4.51 11.47
CA SER A 27 -5.50 4.08 12.23
C SER A 27 -5.94 2.65 11.90
N VAL A 28 -5.94 2.27 10.61
CA VAL A 28 -6.37 0.94 10.17
C VAL A 28 -5.37 -0.14 10.58
N LEU A 29 -4.09 0.19 10.63
CA LEU A 29 -3.03 -0.76 11.01
C LEU A 29 -2.79 -0.86 12.52
N ASP A 30 -3.54 -0.10 13.34
CA ASP A 30 -3.36 -0.12 14.78
C ASP A 30 -3.63 -1.52 15.35
N GLY A 31 -2.70 -2.03 16.15
CA GLY A 31 -2.78 -3.38 16.72
C GLY A 31 -2.58 -4.56 15.78
N GLU A 32 -2.39 -4.38 14.46
CA GLU A 32 -2.19 -5.50 13.52
C GLU A 32 -0.71 -5.92 13.43
N PRO A 33 -0.31 -7.13 13.89
CA PRO A 33 1.09 -7.55 13.91
C PRO A 33 1.57 -8.19 12.60
N ASN A 34 0.67 -8.68 11.74
CA ASN A 34 1.03 -9.43 10.55
C ASN A 34 1.57 -8.51 9.46
N ARG A 35 2.85 -8.66 9.13
CA ARG A 35 3.53 -7.82 8.13
C ARG A 35 2.86 -7.87 6.75
N THR A 36 2.41 -9.04 6.31
CA THR A 36 1.75 -9.21 5.01
C THR A 36 0.40 -8.51 4.98
N ALA A 37 -0.40 -8.65 6.05
CA ALA A 37 -1.67 -7.94 6.19
C ALA A 37 -1.47 -6.44 6.13
N ARG A 38 -0.49 -5.91 6.89
CA ARG A 38 -0.14 -4.48 6.86
C ARG A 38 0.24 -3.99 5.45
N MET A 39 1.14 -4.72 4.76
CA MET A 39 1.55 -4.36 3.40
C MET A 39 0.38 -4.41 2.40
N ALA A 40 -0.46 -5.45 2.46
CA ALA A 40 -1.62 -5.59 1.59
C ALA A 40 -2.62 -4.44 1.79
N THR A 41 -2.90 -4.10 3.05
CA THR A 41 -3.80 -3.00 3.41
C THR A 41 -3.24 -1.65 2.94
N ILE A 42 -1.95 -1.36 3.17
CA ILE A 42 -1.32 -0.13 2.67
C ILE A 42 -1.42 -0.02 1.15
N ALA A 43 -1.10 -1.09 0.42
CA ALA A 43 -1.17 -1.10 -1.04
C ALA A 43 -2.61 -0.85 -1.55
N SER A 44 -3.61 -1.47 -0.90
CA SER A 44 -5.02 -1.25 -1.19
C SER A 44 -5.45 0.19 -0.96
N MET A 45 -5.09 0.76 0.19
CA MET A 45 -5.48 2.12 0.57
C MET A 45 -4.86 3.14 -0.38
N LEU A 46 -3.56 3.03 -0.65
CA LEU A 46 -2.88 3.94 -1.57
C LEU A 46 -3.42 3.84 -3.00
N ALA A 47 -3.73 2.64 -3.50
CA ALA A 47 -4.30 2.48 -4.83
C ALA A 47 -5.69 3.12 -4.95
N ALA A 48 -6.52 3.02 -3.91
CA ALA A 48 -7.84 3.66 -3.88
C ALA A 48 -7.76 5.19 -3.76
N SER A 49 -6.76 5.71 -3.04
CA SER A 49 -6.65 7.16 -2.80
C SER A 49 -6.06 7.95 -3.97
N PHE A 50 -5.38 7.28 -4.91
CA PHE A 50 -4.62 7.93 -5.98
C PHE A 50 -4.84 7.25 -7.34
N GLU A 51 -5.85 7.69 -8.10
CA GLU A 51 -6.19 7.15 -9.42
C GLU A 51 -5.07 7.23 -10.47
N HIS A 52 -4.10 8.13 -10.29
CA HIS A 52 -2.99 8.32 -11.23
C HIS A 52 -1.98 7.16 -11.21
N TYR A 53 -1.85 6.43 -10.10
CA TYR A 53 -0.84 5.37 -10.00
C TYR A 53 -1.39 4.05 -10.54
N PHE A 54 -0.75 3.53 -11.58
CA PHE A 54 -1.11 2.24 -12.17
C PHE A 54 -0.60 1.03 -11.38
N TRP A 55 0.33 1.24 -10.45
CA TRP A 55 0.89 0.21 -9.59
C TRP A 55 1.27 0.78 -8.23
N THR A 56 0.82 0.11 -7.15
CA THR A 56 1.17 0.46 -5.77
C THR A 56 1.42 -0.80 -4.97
N GLY A 57 2.55 -0.90 -4.28
CA GLY A 57 2.89 -2.10 -3.54
C GLY A 57 4.33 -2.10 -3.05
N PHE A 58 4.79 -3.29 -2.66
CA PHE A 58 6.09 -3.47 -2.04
C PHE A 58 6.95 -4.46 -2.80
N TYR A 59 8.25 -4.24 -2.76
CA TYR A 59 9.26 -5.26 -2.93
C TYR A 59 9.97 -5.43 -1.59
N VAL A 60 10.25 -6.66 -1.21
CA VAL A 60 10.90 -7.00 0.05
C VAL A 60 12.20 -7.74 -0.22
N VAL A 61 13.21 -7.55 0.63
CA VAL A 61 14.45 -8.32 0.55
C VAL A 61 14.13 -9.80 0.69
N ASP A 62 14.65 -10.62 -0.22
CA ASP A 62 14.53 -12.06 -0.14
C ASP A 62 15.41 -12.60 1.01
N PRO A 63 14.85 -13.35 1.98
CA PRO A 63 15.61 -13.85 3.12
C PRO A 63 16.72 -14.82 2.75
N ASP A 64 16.62 -15.51 1.61
CA ASP A 64 17.63 -16.44 1.11
C ASP A 64 18.60 -15.79 0.12
N ARG A 65 18.31 -14.55 -0.30
CA ARG A 65 19.07 -13.80 -1.32
C ARG A 65 19.11 -12.32 -0.99
N GLU A 66 19.96 -11.93 -0.05
CA GLU A 66 20.03 -10.57 0.51
C GLU A 66 20.25 -9.43 -0.51
N ARG A 67 20.74 -9.75 -1.73
CA ARG A 67 20.94 -8.79 -2.83
C ARG A 67 19.80 -8.77 -3.85
N GLU A 68 18.75 -9.55 -3.64
CA GLU A 68 17.57 -9.58 -4.49
C GLU A 68 16.35 -9.08 -3.72
N LEU A 69 15.46 -8.42 -4.46
CA LEU A 69 14.13 -8.10 -3.99
C LEU A 69 13.12 -9.08 -4.60
N VAL A 70 12.17 -9.54 -3.81
CA VAL A 70 11.01 -10.32 -4.24
C VAL A 70 9.74 -9.49 -4.08
N VAL A 71 8.80 -9.62 -5.03
CA VAL A 71 7.53 -8.89 -4.99
C VAL A 71 6.72 -9.25 -3.73
N GLY A 72 6.29 -8.24 -2.99
CA GLY A 72 5.36 -8.34 -1.86
C GLY A 72 3.92 -8.04 -2.29
N PRO A 73 3.00 -7.75 -1.36
CA PRO A 73 1.64 -7.33 -1.70
C PRO A 73 1.61 -6.06 -2.56
N TYR A 74 0.73 -6.03 -3.56
CA TYR A 74 0.57 -4.91 -4.48
C TYR A 74 -0.86 -4.84 -5.05
N GLN A 75 -1.17 -3.71 -5.66
CA GLN A 75 -2.34 -3.43 -6.51
C GLN A 75 -1.84 -2.89 -7.85
N GLY A 76 -2.35 -3.41 -8.96
CA GLY A 76 -1.95 -2.99 -10.31
C GLY A 76 -1.65 -4.17 -11.23
N THR A 77 -1.03 -3.87 -12.38
CA THR A 77 -0.65 -4.89 -13.37
C THR A 77 0.52 -5.76 -12.90
N LEU A 78 0.76 -6.86 -13.61
CA LEU A 78 1.87 -7.78 -13.33
C LEU A 78 3.21 -7.03 -13.32
N GLY A 79 3.92 -7.09 -12.19
CA GLY A 79 5.29 -6.60 -12.02
C GLY A 79 6.32 -7.74 -12.12
N CYS A 80 7.60 -7.38 -12.12
CA CYS A 80 8.69 -8.35 -12.01
C CYS A 80 8.56 -9.13 -10.70
N LEU A 81 8.68 -10.46 -10.72
CA LEU A 81 8.69 -11.22 -9.46
C LEU A 81 9.95 -10.95 -8.64
N ARG A 82 11.05 -10.57 -9.32
CA ARG A 82 12.36 -10.33 -8.73
C ARG A 82 13.07 -9.13 -9.37
N ILE A 83 13.84 -8.39 -8.57
CA ILE A 83 14.73 -7.30 -8.99
C ILE A 83 16.13 -7.59 -8.40
N ALA A 84 17.19 -7.45 -9.20
CA ALA A 84 18.59 -7.73 -8.86
C ALA A 84 19.53 -6.61 -9.30
#